data_AF-I1D7L5-F1
#
_entry.id   AF-I1D7L5-F1
#
_cell.length_a   1.000
_cell.length_b   1.000
_cell.length_c   1.000
_cell.angle_alpha   90.00
_cell.angle_beta   90.00
_cell.angle_gamma   90.00
#
_symmetry.space_group_name_H-M   'P 1'
#
loop_
_entity.id
_entity.type
_entity.pdbx_description
1 polymer ?
#
loop_
_entity_poly.entity_id
_entity_poly.type
_entity_poly.pdbx_seq_one_letter_code
_entity_poly.pdbx_strand_id
1 'polypeptide(L)'
;MNGSVEVRQFLLRYEGEERGGGYGVVPTQRGAREAPRISDDQVRRARLAVAHGATGVEDCARLLEMLGLTPDGSGRNPVQR
;
A
#
# COMPACT_ATOMS: atom_id res chain seq x y z
N MET A 1 6.55 27.14 34.02
CA MET A 1 6.11 26.50 32.76
C MET A 1 7.06 25.33 32.48
N ASN A 2 6.70 24.12 32.93
CA ASN A 2 7.57 22.92 32.93
C ASN A 2 7.18 21.84 31.89
N GLY A 3 6.15 22.12 31.06
CA GLY A 3 5.56 21.11 30.16
C GLY A 3 6.52 20.47 29.14
N SER A 4 7.62 21.13 28.80
CA SER A 4 8.60 20.61 27.85
C SER A 4 9.52 19.52 28.43
N VAL A 5 9.73 19.48 29.75
CA VAL A 5 10.57 18.46 30.40
C VAL A 5 9.79 17.17 30.62
N GLU A 6 8.53 17.28 31.00
CA GLU A 6 7.63 16.14 31.21
C GLU A 6 7.37 15.39 29.90
N VAL A 7 7.19 16.10 28.78
CA VAL A 7 7.03 15.50 27.45
C VAL A 7 8.30 14.77 27.01
N ARG A 8 9.48 15.35 27.26
CA ARG A 8 10.75 14.72 26.88
C ARG A 8 11.03 13.46 27.70
N GLN A 9 10.68 13.46 29.00
CA GLN A 9 10.72 12.26 29.83
C GLN A 9 9.72 11.19 29.40
N PHE A 10 8.51 11.59 28.99
CA PHE A 10 7.49 10.66 28.51
C PHE A 10 7.94 9.94 27.22
N LEU A 11 8.51 10.66 26.27
CA LEU A 11 9.02 10.10 25.01
C LEU A 11 10.20 9.13 25.23
N LEU A 12 11.16 9.50 26.08
CA LEU A 12 12.30 8.64 26.42
C LEU A 12 11.87 7.34 27.12
N ARG A 13 10.78 7.37 27.90
CA ARG A 13 10.26 6.19 28.59
C ARG A 13 9.57 5.23 27.61
N TYR A 14 8.86 5.76 26.62
CA TYR A 14 8.24 4.98 25.55
C TYR A 14 9.26 4.34 24.60
N GLU A 15 10.35 5.04 24.30
CA GLU A 15 11.43 4.50 23.45
C GLU A 15 12.17 3.30 24.09
N GLY A 16 12.10 3.16 25.42
CA GLY A 16 12.68 2.06 26.18
C GLY A 16 11.82 0.79 26.29
N GLU A 17 10.49 0.87 26.16
CA GLU A 17 9.57 -0.27 26.29
C GLU A 17 9.35 -1.07 25.00
N GLU A 18 9.74 -0.53 23.83
CA GLU A 18 9.55 -1.18 22.51
C GLU A 18 10.50 -2.36 22.23
N ARG A 19 11.27 -2.84 23.21
CA ARG A 19 12.08 -4.07 23.06
C ARG A 19 11.44 -5.34 23.62
N GLY A 20 10.26 -5.25 24.23
CA GLY A 20 9.65 -6.40 24.91
C GLY A 20 8.13 -6.48 24.82
N GLY A 21 7.62 -7.11 23.76
CA GLY A 21 6.35 -7.86 23.83
C GLY A 21 5.10 -7.21 23.23
N GLY A 22 4.69 -7.73 22.07
CA GLY A 22 3.30 -7.88 21.63
C GLY A 22 2.48 -6.62 21.35
N TYR A 23 1.47 -6.74 20.49
CA TYR A 23 0.35 -5.78 20.31
C TYR A 23 0.67 -4.45 19.61
N GLY A 24 0.47 -4.41 18.29
CA GLY A 24 0.31 -3.15 17.54
C GLY A 24 1.58 -2.57 16.91
N VAL A 25 2.31 -3.39 16.14
CA VAL A 25 3.45 -2.91 15.34
C VAL A 25 2.94 -1.86 14.36
N VAL A 26 3.22 -0.59 14.63
CA VAL A 26 3.08 0.46 13.62
C VAL A 26 3.96 0.02 12.44
N PRO A 27 3.42 -0.12 11.22
CA PRO A 27 4.21 -0.58 10.08
C PRO A 27 5.45 0.30 9.93
N THR A 28 6.63 -0.30 10.07
CA THR A 28 7.89 0.39 9.86
C THR A 28 7.96 0.88 8.41
N GLN A 29 8.61 2.03 8.17
CA GLN A 29 8.79 2.55 6.81
C GLN A 29 9.45 1.49 5.93
N ARG A 30 8.71 1.00 4.93
CA ARG A 30 9.26 0.08 3.93
C ARG A 30 10.23 0.86 3.05
N GLY A 31 11.48 0.40 2.99
CA GLY A 31 12.55 1.08 2.26
C GLY A 31 12.21 1.28 0.78
N ALA A 32 12.64 2.42 0.23
CA ALA A 32 12.29 2.95 -1.10
C ALA A 32 12.79 2.14 -2.32
N ARG A 33 13.11 0.84 -2.16
CA ARG A 33 13.77 0.02 -3.18
C ARG A 33 13.15 -1.35 -3.37
N GLU A 34 11.90 -1.55 -2.97
CA GLU A 34 11.16 -2.76 -3.34
C GLU A 34 10.85 -2.72 -4.84
N ALA A 35 11.25 -3.76 -5.57
CA ALA A 35 10.78 -3.99 -6.93
C ALA A 35 9.24 -4.04 -6.96
N PRO A 36 8.59 -3.70 -8.09
CA PRO A 36 7.14 -3.78 -8.21
C PRO A 36 6.67 -5.15 -7.75
N ARG A 37 5.83 -5.18 -6.70
CA ARG A 37 5.32 -6.44 -6.13
C ARG A 37 4.46 -7.22 -7.12
N ILE A 38 4.05 -6.56 -8.20
CA ILE A 38 3.17 -7.06 -9.23
C ILE A 38 3.86 -6.94 -10.59
N SER A 39 4.10 -8.09 -11.22
CA SER A 39 4.68 -8.17 -12.56
C SER A 39 3.67 -7.86 -13.66
N ASP A 40 4.16 -7.53 -14.85
CA ASP A 40 3.31 -7.27 -16.01
C ASP A 40 2.43 -8.48 -16.40
N ASP A 41 2.94 -9.70 -16.20
CA ASP A 41 2.14 -10.91 -16.43
C ASP A 41 0.97 -11.03 -15.44
N GLN A 42 1.19 -10.68 -14.17
CA GLN A 42 0.12 -10.64 -13.17
C GLN A 42 -0.95 -9.62 -13.55
N VAL A 43 -0.54 -8.43 -14.02
CA VAL A 43 -1.49 -7.43 -14.54
C VAL A 43 -2.26 -7.96 -15.75
N ARG A 44 -1.56 -8.56 -16.72
CA ARG A 44 -2.19 -9.12 -17.93
C ARG A 44 -3.21 -10.19 -17.57
N ARG A 45 -2.88 -11.12 -16.67
CA ARG A 45 -3.81 -12.17 -16.21
C ARG A 45 -4.98 -11.57 -15.44
N ALA A 46 -4.76 -10.58 -14.59
CA ALA A 46 -5.83 -9.89 -13.88
C ALA A 46 -6.82 -9.23 -14.87
N ARG A 47 -6.32 -8.55 -15.90
CA ARG A 47 -7.19 -7.95 -16.93
C ARG A 47 -8.04 -8.98 -17.66
N LEU A 48 -7.47 -10.14 -18.02
CA LEU A 48 -8.22 -11.22 -18.65
C LEU A 48 -9.29 -11.80 -17.72
N ALA A 49 -8.98 -11.98 -16.44
CA ALA A 49 -9.93 -12.45 -15.45
C ALA A 49 -11.09 -11.45 -15.26
N VAL A 50 -10.81 -10.15 -15.21
CA VAL A 50 -11.83 -9.10 -15.15
C VAL A 50 -12.71 -9.12 -16.39
N ALA A 51 -12.12 -9.22 -17.58
CA ALA A 51 -12.88 -9.28 -18.83
C ALA A 51 -13.80 -10.51 -18.90
N HIS A 52 -13.38 -11.65 -18.36
CA HIS A 52 -14.23 -12.85 -18.26
C HIS A 52 -15.35 -12.73 -17.22
N GLY A 53 -15.13 -11.97 -16.14
CA GLY A 53 -16.11 -11.79 -15.06
C GLY A 53 -17.07 -10.62 -15.25
N ALA A 54 -16.79 -9.72 -16.19
CA ALA A 54 -17.59 -8.53 -16.41
C ALA A 54 -18.89 -8.83 -17.16
N THR A 55 -19.95 -8.09 -16.81
CA THR A 55 -21.27 -8.22 -17.43
C THR A 55 -21.42 -7.44 -18.75
N GLY A 56 -20.44 -6.58 -19.07
CA GLY A 56 -20.41 -5.73 -20.24
C GLY A 56 -19.14 -4.90 -20.33
N VAL A 57 -19.02 -4.08 -21.37
CA VAL A 57 -17.82 -3.26 -21.63
C VAL A 57 -17.67 -2.16 -20.58
N GLU A 58 -18.76 -1.51 -20.22
CA GLU A 58 -18.81 -0.44 -19.21
C GLU A 58 -18.46 -0.96 -17.82
N ASP A 59 -18.95 -2.16 -17.49
CA ASP A 59 -18.66 -2.86 -16.24
C ASP A 59 -17.19 -3.28 -16.17
N CYS A 60 -16.66 -3.85 -17.25
CA CYS A 60 -15.25 -4.18 -17.38
C CYS A 60 -14.36 -2.95 -17.18
N ALA A 61 -14.68 -1.84 -17.86
CA ALA A 61 -13.92 -0.59 -17.73
C ALA A 61 -13.92 -0.08 -16.28
N ARG A 62 -15.08 -0.08 -15.61
CA ARG A 62 -15.21 0.33 -14.21
C ARG A 62 -14.38 -0.56 -13.29
N LEU A 63 -14.43 -1.88 -13.46
CA LEU A 63 -13.65 -2.83 -12.66
C LEU A 63 -12.15 -2.64 -12.86
N LEU A 64 -11.71 -2.42 -14.10
CA LEU A 64 -10.29 -2.16 -14.40
C LEU A 64 -9.79 -0.86 -13.76
N GLU A 65 -10.61 0.20 -13.75
CA GLU A 65 -10.28 1.44 -13.03
C GLU A 65 -10.23 1.23 -11.52
N MET A 66 -11.25 0.59 -10.92
CA MET A 66 -11.32 0.34 -9.48
C MET A 66 -10.14 -0.49 -8.97
N LEU A 67 -9.65 -1.42 -9.78
CA LEU A 67 -8.51 -2.28 -9.46
C LEU A 67 -7.17 -1.65 -9.82
N GLY A 68 -7.14 -0.46 -10.42
CA GLY A 68 -5.89 0.18 -10.85
C GLY A 68 -5.17 -0.60 -11.95
N LEU A 69 -5.91 -1.31 -12.81
CA LEU A 69 -5.42 -2.11 -13.93
C LEU A 69 -5.44 -1.35 -15.25
N THR A 70 -6.00 -0.14 -15.28
CA THR A 70 -5.91 0.78 -16.42
C THR A 70 -4.58 1.54 -16.36
N PRO A 71 -3.78 1.55 -17.44
CA PRO A 71 -2.54 2.31 -17.45
C PRO A 71 -2.84 3.81 -17.36
N ASP A 72 -2.03 4.51 -16.59
CA ASP A 72 -2.04 5.98 -16.54
C ASP A 72 -1.39 6.59 -17.79
N GLY A 73 -1.30 7.93 -17.83
CA GLY A 73 -0.63 8.67 -18.91
C GLY A 73 0.87 8.39 -19.06
N SER A 74 1.50 7.69 -18.11
CA SER A 74 2.89 7.21 -18.22
C SER A 74 2.98 5.75 -18.69
N GLY A 75 1.85 5.11 -18.97
CA GLY A 75 1.78 3.70 -19.38
C GLY A 75 1.94 2.70 -18.23
N ARG A 76 1.99 3.17 -16.97
CA ARG A 76 2.11 2.30 -15.78
C ARG A 76 0.76 2.04 -15.16
N ASN A 77 0.57 0.86 -14.62
CA ASN A 77 -0.66 0.55 -13.87
C ASN A 77 -0.52 1.07 -12.44
N PRO A 78 -1.53 1.78 -11.89
CA PRO A 78 -1.53 2.20 -10.50
C PRO A 78 -1.21 1.08 -9.50
N VAL A 79 -1.63 -0.15 -9.80
CA VAL A 79 -1.40 -1.33 -8.94
C VAL A 79 0.08 -1.74 -8.85
N GLN A 80 0.94 -1.27 -9.76
CA GLN A 80 2.38 -1.60 -9.81
C GLN A 80 3.26 -0.53 -9.14
N ARG A 81 2.65 0.50 -8.55
CA ARG A 81 3.35 1.61 -7.87
C ARG A 81 3.68 1.29 -6.42
#